data_AF-A0A849Z6H6-F1
#
_entry.id   AF-A0A849Z6H6-F1
#
_cell.length_a   1.000
_cell.length_b   1.000
_cell.length_c   1.000
_cell.angle_alpha   90.00
_cell.angle_beta   90.00
_cell.angle_gamma   90.00
#
_symmetry.space_group_name_H-M   'P 1'
#
loop_
_entity.id
_entity.type
_entity.pdbx_description
1 polymer ?
#
loop_
_entity_poly.entity_id
_entity_poly.type
_entity_poly.pdbx_seq_one_letter_code
_entity_poly.pdbx_strand_id
1 'polypeptide(L)' 'MRESSVLKKLRDIDPAVGIGLVILGIFVMGVSGAATWHYPFNIGTGIAILGAVLFVMSVTLSTLREKKA' A
#
# COMPACT_ATOMS: atom_id res chain seq x y z
N MET A 1 9.94 -1.97 -28.20
CA MET A 1 9.04 -2.16 -27.04
C MET A 1 9.42 -1.14 -25.98
N ARG A 2 8.60 -0.10 -25.77
CA ARG A 2 8.83 0.93 -24.75
C ARG A 2 8.37 0.35 -23.42
N GLU A 3 9.25 -0.33 -22.69
CA GLU A 3 8.99 -0.66 -21.28
C GLU A 3 8.67 0.67 -20.59
N SER A 4 7.40 0.86 -20.26
CA SER A 4 6.86 2.14 -19.84
C SER A 4 7.55 2.55 -18.54
N SER A 5 8.02 3.80 -18.47
CA SER A 5 8.75 4.35 -17.31
C SER A 5 8.07 4.09 -15.96
N VAL A 6 6.76 3.84 -15.99
CA VAL A 6 5.91 3.38 -14.90
C VAL A 6 6.42 2.08 -14.26
N LEU A 7 6.74 1.04 -15.04
CA LEU A 7 7.27 -0.22 -14.51
C LEU A 7 8.61 -0.03 -13.78
N LYS A 8 9.47 0.84 -14.32
CA LYS A 8 10.75 1.18 -13.69
C LYS A 8 10.56 1.97 -12.39
N LYS A 9 9.53 2.81 -12.29
CA LYS A 9 9.20 3.56 -11.07
C LYS A 9 8.52 2.70 -10.00
N LEU A 10 7.69 1.74 -10.43
CA LEU A 10 7.13 0.69 -9.56
C LEU A 10 8.22 -0.25 -9.03
N ARG A 11 9.32 -0.43 -9.79
CA ARG A 11 10.50 -1.24 -9.43
C ARG A 11 11.22 -0.79 -8.16
N ASP A 12 11.09 0.49 -7.80
CA ASP A 12 11.77 1.14 -6.66
C ASP A 12 10.79 1.45 -5.50
N ILE A 13 9.56 0.93 -5.53
CA ILE A 13 8.62 1.11 -4.41
C ILE A 13 9.02 0.17 -3.27
N ASP A 14 9.60 0.76 -2.22
CA ASP A 14 9.93 0.07 -0.99
C ASP A 14 8.65 -0.49 -0.30
N PRO A 15 8.56 -1.81 -0.02
CA PRO A 15 7.44 -2.40 0.70
C PRO A 15 7.12 -1.71 2.02
N ALA A 16 8.11 -1.09 2.69
CA ALA A 16 7.92 -0.35 3.92
C ALA A 16 6.94 0.82 3.77
N VAL A 17 6.88 1.45 2.59
CA VAL A 17 5.91 2.51 2.30
C VAL A 17 4.48 1.95 2.33
N GLY A 18 4.27 0.77 1.75
CA GLY A 18 2.97 0.09 1.79
C GLY A 18 2.55 -0.25 3.22
N ILE A 19 3.47 -0.81 4.01
CA ILE A 19 3.23 -1.13 5.43
C ILE A 19 2.89 0.12 6.23
N GLY A 20 3.65 1.21 6.06
CA GLY A 20 3.41 2.47 6.76
C GLY A 20 2.01 3.03 6.48
N LEU A 21 1.55 2.96 5.23
CA LEU A 21 0.20 3.36 4.85
C LEU A 21 -0.87 2.46 5.47
N VAL A 22 -0.66 1.14 5.51
CA VAL A 22 -1.59 0.22 6.21
C VAL A 22 -1.76 0.61 7.66
N ILE A 23 -0.65 0.78 8.38
CA ILE A 23 -0.66 1.11 9.81
C ILE A 23 -1.33 2.47 10.04
N LEU A 24 -1.00 3.47 9.23
CA LEU A 24 -1.64 4.79 9.30
C LEU A 24 -3.15 4.70 9.08
N GLY A 25 -3.60 3.96 8.06
CA GLY A 25 -5.02 3.77 7.77
C GLY A 25 -5.77 3.11 8.91
N ILE A 26 -5.20 2.04 9.48
CA ILE A 26 -5.75 1.34 10.65
C ILE A 26 -5.84 2.28 11.87
N PHE A 27 -4.81 3.09 12.11
CA PHE A 27 -4.83 4.05 13.20
C PHE A 27 -5.98 5.07 13.05
N VAL A 28 -6.13 5.63 11.86
CA VAL A 28 -7.24 6.55 11.54
C VAL A 28 -8.59 5.84 11.72
N MET A 29 -8.74 4.60 11.24
CA MET A 29 -9.96 3.80 11.45
C MET A 29 -10.26 3.57 12.94
N GLY A 30 -9.25 3.23 13.74
CA GLY A 30 -9.42 2.95 15.17
C GLY A 30 -9.89 4.18 15.94
N VAL A 31 -9.23 5.33 15.76
CA VAL A 31 -9.62 6.58 16.41
C VAL A 31 -11.00 7.04 15.95
N SER A 32 -11.27 6.97 14.64
CA SER A 32 -12.55 7.39 14.06
C SER A 32 -13.69 6.48 14.49
N GLY A 33 -13.45 5.17 14.57
CA GLY A 33 -14.41 4.19 15.05
C GLY A 33 -14.77 4.41 16.52
N ALA A 34 -13.78 4.69 17.36
CA ALA A 34 -14.01 5.05 18.76
C ALA A 34 -14.81 6.36 18.91
N ALA A 35 -14.64 7.30 17.99
CA ALA A 35 -15.40 8.56 17.94
C ALA A 35 -16.74 8.46 17.18
N THR A 36 -17.11 7.28 16.66
CA THR A 36 -18.30 7.05 15.81
C THR A 36 -18.35 7.92 14.54
N TRP A 37 -17.20 8.34 14.01
CA TRP A 37 -17.11 9.18 12.82
C TRP A 37 -17.02 8.36 11.53
N HIS A 38 -18.09 8.36 10.74
CA HIS A 38 -18.17 7.54 9.53
C HIS A 38 -17.26 8.00 8.39
N TYR A 39 -17.14 9.30 8.12
CA TYR A 39 -16.29 9.78 7.01
C TYR A 39 -14.79 9.57 7.26
N PRO A 40 -14.23 9.94 8.42
CA PRO A 40 -12.82 9.67 8.74
C PRO A 40 -12.50 8.18 8.79
N PHE A 41 -13.43 7.34 9.26
CA PHE A 41 -13.29 5.88 9.21
C PHE A 41 -13.14 5.38 7.77
N ASN A 42 -13.97 5.87 6.84
CA ASN A 42 -13.89 5.50 5.43
C ASN A 42 -12.58 5.97 4.79
N ILE A 43 -12.09 7.16 5.16
CA ILE A 43 -10.78 7.66 4.72
C ILE A 43 -9.66 6.73 5.21
N GLY A 44 -9.66 6.37 6.50
CA GLY A 44 -8.68 5.43 7.06
C GLY A 44 -8.72 4.08 6.35
N THR A 45 -9.92 3.59 6.04
CA THR A 45 -10.12 2.35 5.26
C THR A 45 -9.47 2.46 3.87
N GLY A 46 -9.71 3.56 3.16
CA GLY A 46 -9.10 3.80 1.85
C GLY A 46 -7.57 3.85 1.90
N ILE A 47 -7.00 4.52 2.91
CA ILE A 47 -5.55 4.58 3.12
C ILE A 47 -4.98 3.17 3.39
N ALA A 48 -5.65 2.38 4.22
CA ALA A 48 -5.21 1.02 4.54
C ALA A 48 -5.22 0.11 3.31
N ILE A 49 -6.28 0.17 2.50
CA ILE A 49 -6.38 -0.60 1.25
C ILE A 49 -5.27 -0.19 0.28
N LEU A 50 -5.03 1.11 0.09
CA LEU A 50 -3.96 1.61 -0.79
C LEU A 50 -2.58 1.10 -0.34
N GLY A 51 -2.30 1.16 0.97
CA GLY A 51 -1.06 0.63 1.53
C GLY A 51 -0.90 -0.87 1.29
N ALA A 52 -1.96 -1.65 1.48
CA ALA A 52 -1.94 -3.10 1.27
C ALA A 52 -1.68 -3.44 -0.21
N VAL A 53 -2.32 -2.72 -1.14
CA VAL A 53 -2.09 -2.92 -2.58
C VAL A 53 -0.63 -2.63 -2.95
N LEU A 54 -0.07 -1.52 -2.47
CA LEU A 54 1.33 -1.16 -2.72
C LEU A 54 2.29 -2.21 -2.15
N PHE A 55 2.06 -2.66 -0.91
CA PHE A 55 2.87 -3.70 -0.29
C PHE A 55 2.83 -5.01 -1.08
N VAL A 56 1.63 -5.50 -1.40
CA VAL A 56 1.46 -6.76 -2.16
C VAL A 56 2.10 -6.67 -3.54
N MET A 57 1.94 -5.54 -4.24
CA MET A 57 2.61 -5.33 -5.53
C MET A 57 4.14 -5.37 -5.39
N SER A 58 4.72 -4.65 -4.42
CA SER A 58 6.17 -4.64 -4.22
C SER A 58 6.74 -6.02 -3.87
N VAL A 59 6.05 -6.77 -2.99
CA VAL A 59 6.45 -8.13 -2.64
C VAL A 59 6.32 -9.06 -3.85
N THR A 60 5.20 -9.00 -4.58
CA THR A 60 4.96 -9.84 -5.75
C THR A 60 6.02 -9.62 -6.83
N LEU A 61 6.34 -8.36 -7.13
CA LEU A 61 7.39 -8.02 -8.10
C LEU A 61 8.78 -8.50 -7.64
N SER A 62 9.07 -8.38 -6.34
CA SER A 62 10.33 -8.89 -5.77
C SER A 62 10.44 -10.41 -5.91
N THR A 63 9.39 -11.16 -5.56
CA THR A 63 9.35 -12.63 -5.67
C THR A 63 9.47 -13.11 -7.11
N LEU A 64 8.76 -12.48 -8.06
CA LEU A 64 8.85 -12.86 -9.48
C LEU A 64 10.26 -12.66 -10.05
N ARG A 65 11.02 -11.69 -9.53
CA ARG A 65 12.41 -11.46 -9.93
C ARG A 65 13.37 -12.49 -9.34
N GLU A 66 13.20 -12.84 -8.07
CA GLU A 66 14.02 -13.87 -7.42
C GLU A 66 13.88 -15.22 -8.15
N LYS A 67 12.68 -15.53 -8.67
CA LYS A 67 12.46 -16.73 -9.51
C LYS A 67 13.05 -16.65 -10.93
N LYS A 68 13.43 -15.47 -11.41
CA LYS A 68 13.96 -15.26 -12.78
C LYS A 68 15.50 -15.19 -12.81
N ALA A 69 16.13 -14.91 -11.66
CA ALA A 69 17.59 -14.98 -11.46
C ALA A 69 18.04 -16.43 -11.27
#